data_AF-A0A502D1D2-F1
#
_entry.id   AF-A0A502D1D2-F1
#
_cell.length_a   1.000
_cell.length_b   1.000
_cell.length_c   1.000
_cell.angle_alpha   90.00
_cell.angle_beta   90.00
_cell.angle_gamma   90.00
#
_symmetry.space_group_name_H-M   'P 1'
#
loop_
_entity.id
_entity.type
_entity.pdbx_description
1 polymer ?
#
loop_
_entity_poly.entity_id
_entity_poly.type
_entity_poly.pdbx_seq_one_letter_code
_entity_poly.pdbx_strand_id
1 'polypeptide(L)'
;MTGPDRDRDTDGRARQARPRDALGRPLPYGAKGVEPVSEEPLPPQETLAAARELVRAGRPFSAHEVLEARWKAGPVEERDLWQGLAQVCVALTHAARGNRVGADRLFERAAGRLTAFAATRRWAYGLDLDAVVERARAYGTL
;
A
#
# COMPACT_ATOMS: atom_id res chain seq x y z
N MET A 1 -35.18 -7.16 3.49
CA MET A 1 -34.05 -6.46 4.14
C MET A 1 -33.01 -6.16 3.08
N THR A 2 -33.08 -4.96 2.51
CA THR A 2 -32.13 -4.41 1.54
C THR A 2 -30.79 -4.15 2.24
N GLY A 3 -29.70 -4.75 1.73
CA GLY A 3 -28.35 -4.51 2.25
C GLY A 3 -27.93 -3.05 2.03
N PRO A 4 -26.94 -2.54 2.80
CA PRO A 4 -26.53 -1.14 2.69
C PRO A 4 -25.98 -0.91 1.28
N ASP A 5 -26.64 0.01 0.59
CA ASP A 5 -26.27 0.47 -0.74
C ASP A 5 -24.82 0.94 -0.70
N ARG A 6 -23.97 0.37 -1.54
CA ARG A 6 -22.55 0.72 -1.57
C ARG A 6 -22.48 2.12 -2.12
N ASP A 7 -22.02 3.07 -1.31
CA ASP A 7 -21.86 4.46 -1.71
C ASP A 7 -20.98 4.53 -2.97
N ARG A 8 -21.57 5.00 -4.07
CA ARG A 8 -20.93 5.06 -5.38
C ARG A 8 -20.85 6.51 -5.83
N ASP A 9 -19.75 6.91 -6.46
CA ASP A 9 -19.67 8.20 -7.14
C ASP A 9 -20.58 8.22 -8.39
N THR A 10 -20.62 9.38 -9.04
CA THR A 10 -21.38 9.59 -10.29
C THR A 10 -20.95 8.67 -11.42
N ASP A 11 -19.75 8.08 -11.33
CA ASP A 11 -19.18 7.14 -12.29
C ASP A 11 -19.35 5.66 -11.83
N GLY A 12 -20.08 5.42 -10.74
CA GLY A 12 -20.37 4.08 -10.21
C GLY A 12 -19.21 3.44 -9.44
N ARG A 13 -18.14 4.16 -9.13
CA ARG A 13 -17.01 3.65 -8.31
C ARG A 13 -17.39 3.70 -6.85
N ALA A 14 -17.06 2.64 -6.12
CA ALA A 14 -17.29 2.59 -4.68
C ALA A 14 -16.47 3.69 -3.98
N ARG A 15 -17.12 4.74 -3.46
CA ARG A 15 -16.45 5.70 -2.59
C ARG A 15 -16.23 5.04 -1.25
N GLN A 16 -15.02 5.15 -0.71
CA GLN A 16 -14.73 4.75 0.66
C GLN A 16 -15.38 5.74 1.65
N ALA A 17 -16.71 5.76 1.73
CA ALA A 17 -17.44 6.68 2.61
C ALA A 17 -17.39 6.28 4.08
N ARG A 18 -17.04 5.01 4.38
CA ARG A 18 -16.95 4.53 5.76
C ARG A 18 -15.62 4.98 6.39
N PRO A 19 -15.63 5.72 7.52
CA PRO A 19 -14.42 6.12 8.22
C PRO A 19 -13.55 4.92 8.60
N ARG A 20 -12.24 5.09 8.62
CA ARG A 20 -11.28 4.05 9.00
C ARG A 20 -10.29 4.53 10.06
N ASP A 21 -9.74 3.59 10.83
CA ASP A 21 -8.58 3.85 11.67
C ASP A 21 -7.28 3.98 10.84
N ALA A 22 -6.17 4.29 11.50
CA ALA A 22 -4.85 4.44 10.86
C ALA A 22 -4.36 3.16 10.15
N LEU A 23 -4.86 1.99 10.55
CA LEU A 23 -4.53 0.71 9.94
C LEU A 23 -5.55 0.31 8.88
N GLY A 24 -6.53 1.14 8.55
CA GLY A 24 -7.56 0.88 7.53
C GLY A 24 -8.75 0.03 8.00
N ARG A 25 -8.89 -0.25 9.30
CA ARG A 25 -10.06 -1.00 9.81
C ARG A 25 -11.28 -0.08 9.77
N PRO A 26 -12.42 -0.56 9.27
CA PRO A 26 -13.61 0.28 9.18
C PRO A 26 -14.16 0.57 10.58
N LEU A 27 -14.48 1.84 10.82
CA LEU A 27 -15.08 2.33 12.06
C LEU A 27 -16.61 2.39 11.96
N PRO A 28 -17.35 2.53 13.07
CA PRO A 28 -18.77 2.87 13.03
C PRO A 28 -19.02 4.17 12.26
N TYR A 29 -20.19 4.30 11.62
CA TYR A 29 -20.60 5.56 11.01
C TYR A 29 -20.70 6.67 12.08
N GLY A 30 -20.26 7.88 11.75
CA GLY A 30 -20.19 9.02 12.67
C GLY A 30 -18.92 9.06 13.55
N ALA A 31 -18.12 7.99 13.59
CA ALA A 31 -16.81 8.03 14.22
C ALA A 31 -15.81 8.84 13.38
N LYS A 32 -14.90 9.57 14.04
CA LYS A 32 -13.82 10.28 13.36
C LYS A 32 -12.72 9.30 12.96
N GLY A 33 -12.59 9.05 11.66
CA GLY A 33 -11.48 8.28 11.07
C GLY A 33 -10.27 9.15 10.76
N VAL A 34 -9.24 8.52 10.21
CA VAL A 34 -8.13 9.24 9.56
C VAL A 34 -8.58 9.79 8.22
N GLU A 35 -8.01 10.93 7.82
CA GLU A 35 -8.28 11.53 6.51
C GLU A 35 -7.85 10.58 5.38
N PRO A 36 -8.72 10.24 4.41
CA PRO A 36 -8.34 9.43 3.26
C PRO A 36 -7.20 10.07 2.46
N VAL A 37 -6.41 9.24 1.78
CA VAL A 37 -5.47 9.73 0.77
C VAL A 37 -6.20 9.93 -0.56
N SER A 38 -5.66 10.79 -1.43
CA SER A 38 -6.19 10.95 -2.79
C SER A 38 -6.07 9.64 -3.58
N GLU A 39 -7.08 9.35 -4.40
CA GLU A 39 -7.02 8.25 -5.39
C GLU A 39 -6.27 8.66 -6.66
N GLU A 40 -5.95 9.95 -6.82
CA GLU A 40 -5.18 10.44 -7.95
C GLU A 40 -3.71 10.02 -7.83
N PRO A 41 -3.12 9.45 -8.89
CA PRO A 41 -1.73 9.02 -8.87
C PRO A 41 -0.80 10.23 -8.82
N LEU A 42 0.12 10.23 -7.87
CA LEU A 42 1.20 11.21 -7.80
C LEU A 42 2.34 10.86 -8.78
N PRO A 43 3.22 11.83 -9.11
CA PRO A 43 4.51 11.54 -9.73
C PRO A 43 5.32 10.51 -8.92
N PRO A 44 6.28 9.79 -9.54
CA PRO A 44 6.92 8.63 -8.91
C PRO A 44 7.63 9.00 -7.60
N GLN A 45 8.46 10.05 -7.62
CA GLN A 45 9.20 10.49 -6.43
C GLN A 45 8.27 10.99 -5.31
N GLU A 46 7.21 11.71 -5.67
CA GLU A 46 6.19 12.18 -4.72
C GLU A 46 5.40 11.03 -4.10
N THR A 47 5.08 10.01 -4.90
CA THR A 47 4.45 8.76 -4.43
C THR A 47 5.33 8.11 -3.36
N LEU A 48 6.64 7.99 -3.61
CA LEU A 48 7.59 7.39 -2.68
C LEU A 48 7.77 8.22 -1.41
N ALA A 49 7.80 9.55 -1.53
CA ALA A 49 7.86 10.46 -0.39
C ALA A 49 6.60 10.34 0.48
N ALA A 50 5.41 10.44 -0.14
CA ALA A 50 4.13 10.32 0.54
C ALA A 50 3.97 8.97 1.24
N ALA A 51 4.29 7.86 0.57
CA ALA A 51 4.23 6.53 1.17
C ALA A 51 5.14 6.40 2.40
N ARG A 52 6.36 6.94 2.34
CA ARG A 52 7.30 6.92 3.46
C ARG A 52 6.83 7.74 4.65
N GLU A 53 6.29 8.93 4.41
CA GLU A 53 5.73 9.78 5.48
C GLU A 53 4.50 9.13 6.13
N LEU A 54 3.62 8.50 5.34
CA LEU A 54 2.48 7.74 5.86
C LEU A 54 2.91 6.54 6.71
N VAL A 55 3.92 5.78 6.28
CA VAL A 55 4.47 4.68 7.08
C VAL A 55 5.06 5.20 8.40
N ARG A 56 5.82 6.30 8.38
CA ARG A 56 6.38 6.94 9.58
C ARG A 56 5.28 7.43 10.54
N ALA A 57 4.16 7.90 9.99
CA ALA A 57 2.99 8.31 10.75
C ALA A 57 2.12 7.13 11.27
N GLY A 58 2.57 5.87 11.12
CA GLY A 58 1.80 4.70 11.55
C GLY A 58 0.58 4.40 10.67
N ARG A 59 0.58 4.89 9.43
CA ARG A 59 -0.52 4.71 8.45
C ARG A 59 -0.09 3.86 7.24
N PRO A 60 0.41 2.62 7.45
CA PRO A 60 0.89 1.78 6.35
C PRO A 60 -0.22 1.37 5.38
N PHE A 61 -1.50 1.35 5.79
CA PHE A 61 -2.61 1.07 4.88
C PHE A 61 -2.82 2.22 3.88
N SER A 62 -2.78 3.47 4.35
CA SER A 62 -2.85 4.63 3.46
C SER A 62 -1.63 4.72 2.53
N ALA A 63 -0.44 4.32 2.99
CA ALA A 63 0.74 4.23 2.13
C ALA A 63 0.55 3.19 1.01
N HIS A 64 -0.08 2.05 1.32
CA HIS A 64 -0.47 1.05 0.33
C HIS A 64 -1.42 1.64 -0.73
N GLU A 65 -2.42 2.41 -0.31
CA GLU A 65 -3.39 3.04 -1.23
C GLU A 65 -2.71 4.01 -2.21
N VAL A 66 -1.79 4.87 -1.74
CA VAL A 66 -1.02 5.78 -2.59
C VAL A 66 -0.19 5.01 -3.63
N LEU A 67 0.49 3.94 -3.21
CA LEU A 67 1.29 3.10 -4.11
C LEU A 67 0.43 2.31 -5.08
N GLU A 68 -0.78 1.89 -4.68
CA GLU A 68 -1.72 1.20 -5.54
C GLU A 68 -2.27 2.13 -6.64
N ALA A 69 -2.62 3.38 -6.31
CA ALA A 69 -3.02 4.38 -7.28
C ALA A 69 -1.93 4.58 -8.34
N ARG A 70 -0.66 4.70 -7.91
CA ARG A 70 0.49 4.78 -8.81
C ARG A 70 0.67 3.52 -9.65
N TRP A 71 0.54 2.33 -9.06
CA TRP A 71 0.60 1.08 -9.81
C TRP A 71 -0.44 1.05 -10.93
N LYS A 72 -1.70 1.41 -10.64
CA LYS A 72 -2.81 1.37 -11.60
C LYS A 72 -2.61 2.35 -12.77
N ALA A 73 -1.96 3.49 -12.54
CA ALA A 73 -1.72 4.52 -13.55
C ALA A 73 -0.34 4.43 -14.23
N GLY A 74 0.59 3.69 -13.65
CA GLY A 74 1.97 3.62 -14.12
C GLY A 74 2.17 2.73 -15.35
N PRO A 75 3.35 2.83 -15.98
CA PRO A 75 3.71 1.97 -17.11
C PRO A 75 3.80 0.50 -16.68
N VAL A 76 3.46 -0.43 -17.59
CA VAL A 76 3.38 -1.86 -17.29
C VAL A 76 4.72 -2.44 -16.85
N GLU A 77 5.82 -1.86 -17.35
CA GLU A 77 7.20 -2.24 -17.06
C GLU A 77 7.60 -1.94 -15.61
N GLU A 78 6.86 -1.07 -14.91
CA GLU A 78 7.09 -0.73 -13.51
C GLU A 78 6.11 -1.42 -12.56
N ARG A 79 5.24 -2.28 -13.08
CA ARG A 79 4.20 -2.94 -12.29
C ARG A 79 4.78 -3.66 -11.07
N ASP A 80 5.87 -4.40 -11.24
CA ASP A 80 6.48 -5.14 -10.13
C ASP A 80 7.09 -4.22 -9.07
N LEU A 81 7.63 -3.06 -9.45
CA LEU A 81 8.08 -2.05 -8.48
C LEU A 81 6.93 -1.58 -7.60
N TRP A 82 5.87 -1.05 -8.23
CA TRP A 82 4.76 -0.43 -7.50
C TRP A 82 3.95 -1.47 -6.71
N GLN A 83 3.73 -2.65 -7.28
CA GLN A 83 3.08 -3.75 -6.55
C GLN A 83 3.93 -4.26 -5.39
N GLY A 84 5.24 -4.39 -5.56
CA GLY A 84 6.14 -4.82 -4.50
C GLY A 84 6.11 -3.86 -3.31
N LEU A 85 6.24 -2.55 -3.56
CA LEU A 85 6.17 -1.53 -2.51
C LEU A 85 4.80 -1.47 -1.83
N ALA A 86 3.71 -1.56 -2.59
CA ALA A 86 2.36 -1.63 -2.04
C ALA A 86 2.16 -2.86 -1.15
N GLN A 87 2.80 -3.99 -1.49
CA GLN A 87 2.77 -5.21 -0.69
C GLN A 87 3.61 -5.11 0.60
N VAL A 88 4.75 -4.42 0.59
CA VAL A 88 5.47 -4.09 1.83
C VAL A 88 4.57 -3.32 2.79
N CYS A 89 3.86 -2.30 2.30
CA CYS A 89 2.98 -1.48 3.13
C CYS A 89 1.78 -2.25 3.69
N VAL A 90 1.15 -3.13 2.89
CA VAL A 90 0.04 -3.96 3.40
C VAL A 90 0.54 -5.08 4.32
N ALA A 91 1.77 -5.59 4.14
CA ALA A 91 2.40 -6.52 5.08
C ALA A 91 2.62 -5.86 6.45
N LEU A 92 3.15 -4.63 6.49
CA LEU A 92 3.26 -3.83 7.73
C LEU A 92 1.90 -3.63 8.39
N THR A 93 0.85 -3.38 7.61
CA THR A 93 -0.52 -3.28 8.11
C THR A 93 -0.99 -4.58 8.76
N HIS A 94 -0.74 -5.74 8.14
CA HIS A 94 -1.07 -7.04 8.71
C HIS A 94 -0.31 -7.31 10.01
N ALA A 95 0.99 -7.02 10.05
CA ALA A 95 1.82 -7.17 11.24
C ALA A 95 1.30 -6.30 12.39
N ALA A 96 1.01 -5.02 12.14
CA ALA A 96 0.46 -4.09 13.13
C ALA A 96 -0.93 -4.49 13.63
N ARG A 97 -1.69 -5.25 12.83
CA ARG A 97 -3.00 -5.81 13.21
C ARG A 97 -2.90 -7.14 13.97
N GLY A 98 -1.69 -7.67 14.21
CA GLY A 98 -1.45 -8.96 14.86
C GLY A 98 -1.54 -10.18 13.94
N ASN A 99 -1.66 -9.99 12.62
CA ASN A 99 -1.72 -11.08 11.65
C ASN A 99 -0.32 -11.36 11.08
N ARG A 100 0.52 -12.04 11.87
CA ARG A 100 1.92 -12.35 11.50
C ARG A 100 2.03 -13.24 10.27
N VAL A 101 1.34 -14.39 10.27
CA VAL A 101 1.34 -15.32 9.12
C VAL A 101 0.92 -14.63 7.82
N GLY A 102 -0.07 -13.74 7.87
CA GLY A 102 -0.48 -12.95 6.71
C GLY A 102 0.58 -11.92 6.29
N ALA A 103 1.24 -11.27 7.24
CA ALA A 103 2.32 -10.33 6.97
C ALA A 103 3.52 -11.02 6.31
N ASP A 104 3.98 -12.16 6.83
CA ASP A 104 5.16 -12.86 6.32
C ASP A 104 4.98 -13.29 4.86
N ARG A 105 3.79 -13.81 4.53
CA ARG A 105 3.43 -14.17 3.14
C ARG A 105 3.44 -12.96 2.20
N LEU A 106 3.05 -11.78 2.69
CA LEU A 106 3.05 -10.56 1.89
C LEU A 106 4.46 -9.99 1.74
N PHE A 107 5.29 -10.04 2.78
CA PHE A 107 6.69 -9.64 2.70
C PHE A 107 7.48 -10.51 1.71
N GLU A 108 7.30 -11.83 1.74
CA GLU A 108 7.95 -12.74 0.79
C GLU A 108 7.54 -12.43 -0.66
N ARG A 109 6.23 -12.24 -0.89
CA ARG A 109 5.74 -11.87 -2.23
C ARG A 109 6.28 -10.51 -2.68
N ALA A 110 6.33 -9.53 -1.78
CA ALA A 110 6.89 -8.21 -2.06
C ALA A 110 8.37 -8.31 -2.44
N ALA A 111 9.16 -9.06 -1.67
CA ALA A 111 10.57 -9.30 -1.94
C ALA A 111 10.78 -9.93 -3.33
N GLY A 112 9.97 -10.93 -3.70
CA GLY A 112 10.00 -11.55 -5.02
C GLY A 112 9.77 -10.53 -6.16
N ARG A 113 8.76 -9.66 -6.03
CA ARG A 113 8.48 -8.63 -7.03
C ARG A 113 9.58 -7.60 -7.15
N LEU A 114 10.08 -7.09 -6.03
CA LEU A 114 11.15 -6.09 -6.03
C LEU A 114 12.45 -6.66 -6.58
N THR A 115 12.76 -7.92 -6.30
CA THR A 115 13.89 -8.65 -6.91
C THR A 115 13.72 -8.76 -8.43
N ALA A 116 12.52 -9.12 -8.90
CA ALA A 116 12.24 -9.21 -10.34
C ALA A 116 12.38 -7.86 -11.04
N PHE A 117 11.88 -6.77 -10.43
CA PHE A 117 12.06 -5.43 -10.97
C PHE A 117 13.54 -4.99 -10.98
N ALA A 118 14.28 -5.25 -9.90
CA ALA A 118 15.71 -4.92 -9.82
C ALA A 118 16.52 -5.62 -10.94
N ALA A 119 16.18 -6.87 -11.27
CA ALA A 119 16.82 -7.61 -12.37
C ALA A 119 16.65 -6.94 -13.74
N THR A 120 15.64 -6.10 -13.94
CA THR A 120 15.45 -5.33 -15.18
C THR A 120 16.46 -4.19 -15.35
N ARG A 121 17.19 -3.82 -14.28
CA ARG A 121 18.10 -2.67 -14.20
C ARG A 121 17.47 -1.31 -14.54
N ARG A 122 16.15 -1.22 -14.51
CA ARG A 122 15.43 0.05 -14.64
C ARG A 122 15.69 0.92 -13.42
N TRP A 123 15.69 2.23 -13.64
CA TRP A 123 15.84 3.18 -12.56
C TRP A 123 14.65 3.10 -11.59
N ALA A 124 14.92 2.82 -10.32
CA ALA A 124 13.93 2.72 -9.26
C ALA A 124 13.71 4.05 -8.52
N TYR A 125 13.83 5.18 -9.23
CA TYR A 125 13.59 6.52 -8.67
C TYR A 125 14.44 6.85 -7.43
N GLY A 126 15.66 6.31 -7.36
CA GLY A 126 16.59 6.50 -6.24
C GLY A 126 16.35 5.56 -5.05
N LEU A 127 15.48 4.56 -5.16
CA LEU A 127 15.35 3.51 -4.16
C LEU A 127 16.53 2.53 -4.22
N ASP A 128 17.03 2.19 -3.04
CA ASP A 128 17.85 1.00 -2.82
C ASP A 128 16.93 -0.22 -2.67
N LEU A 129 16.68 -0.93 -3.78
CA LEU A 129 15.76 -2.07 -3.78
C LEU A 129 16.32 -3.27 -3.03
N ASP A 130 17.64 -3.45 -3.03
CA ASP A 130 18.28 -4.55 -2.30
C ASP A 130 18.07 -4.35 -0.80
N ALA A 131 18.29 -3.14 -0.28
CA ALA A 131 18.01 -2.82 1.11
C ALA A 131 16.52 -3.01 1.47
N VAL A 132 15.58 -2.68 0.58
CA VAL A 132 14.14 -2.90 0.81
C VAL A 132 13.82 -4.40 0.84
N VAL A 133 14.40 -5.19 -0.06
CA VAL A 133 14.21 -6.65 -0.13
C VAL A 133 14.77 -7.32 1.12
N GLU A 134 16.00 -6.99 1.52
CA GLU A 134 16.62 -7.50 2.74
C GLU A 134 15.76 -7.21 3.96
N ARG A 135 15.28 -5.97 4.08
CA ARG A 135 14.41 -5.56 5.17
C ARG A 135 13.09 -6.34 5.16
N ALA A 136 12.45 -6.50 4.00
CA ALA A 136 11.20 -7.25 3.88
C ALA A 136 11.38 -8.72 4.33
N ARG A 137 12.47 -9.37 3.93
CA ARG A 137 12.78 -10.74 4.35
C ARG A 137 13.07 -10.85 5.84
N ALA A 138 13.79 -9.89 6.42
CA ALA A 138 14.07 -9.85 7.85
C ALA A 138 12.79 -9.70 8.71
N TYR A 139 11.80 -8.93 8.24
CA TYR A 139 10.52 -8.79 8.93
C TYR A 139 9.70 -10.08 8.96
N GLY A 140 9.78 -10.92 7.93
CA GLY A 140 9.01 -12.16 7.81
C GLY A 140 9.55 -13.34 8.63
N THR A 141 10.67 -13.17 9.34
CA THR A 141 11.35 -14.24 10.11
C THR A 141 11.22 -14.06 11.64
N LEU A 142 10.62 -12.95 12.08
CA LEU A 142 10.33 -12.66 13.51
C LEU A 142 8.98 -13.25 13.94
#